data_AF-A0A3M1HQU2-F1
#
_entry.id   AF-A0A3M1HQU2-F1
#
_cell.length_a   1.000
_cell.length_b   1.000
_cell.length_c   1.000
_cell.angle_alpha   90.00
_cell.angle_beta   90.00
_cell.angle_gamma   90.00
#
_symmetry.space_group_name_H-M   'P 1'
#
loop_
_entity.id
_entity.type
_entity.pdbx_description
1 polymer ?
#
loop_
_entity_poly.entity_id
_entity_poly.type
_entity_poly.pdbx_seq_one_letter_code
_entity_poly.pdbx_strand_id
1 'polypeptide(L)'
;MGSNPTLSASFRAAWAALFFWLAACSQPNKPAYPWKLSIAPPPDPHDAFSEGVRAVHLIPEWASREGEAELVFLDTREAKTWRVRLRAGEGAVQGPRGFSAELVACAERLAWDGEAWVQGEEENPAAFVEIVRDGDPVYRGWMFARFPQLFGPEIEGWKIWIARVTIRPPERQAHP
;
A
#
# COMPACT_ATOMS: atom_id res chain seq x y z
N MET A 1 30.56 -25.54 -72.80
CA MET A 1 29.73 -24.95 -71.71
C MET A 1 30.44 -25.24 -70.41
N GLY A 2 31.12 -24.24 -69.83
CA GLY A 2 31.95 -24.39 -68.64
C GLY A 2 31.18 -24.03 -67.37
N SER A 3 31.12 -24.95 -66.42
CA SER A 3 30.59 -24.72 -65.07
C SER A 3 31.70 -24.18 -64.16
N ASN A 4 31.52 -22.95 -63.65
CA ASN A 4 32.43 -22.32 -62.68
C ASN A 4 32.31 -22.99 -61.29
N PRO A 5 33.38 -23.59 -60.74
CA PRO A 5 33.31 -24.34 -59.48
C PRO A 5 33.33 -23.45 -58.21
N THR A 6 33.50 -22.14 -58.35
CA THR A 6 33.81 -21.22 -57.25
C THR A 6 32.61 -20.80 -56.39
N LEU A 7 31.36 -21.02 -56.85
CA LEU A 7 30.15 -20.64 -56.09
C LEU A 7 29.71 -21.70 -55.06
N SER A 8 30.23 -22.93 -55.13
CA SER A 8 29.80 -24.00 -54.23
C SER A 8 30.54 -24.03 -52.88
N ALA A 9 31.77 -23.49 -52.83
CA ALA A 9 32.60 -23.52 -51.64
C ALA A 9 32.22 -22.43 -50.62
N SER A 10 31.91 -21.22 -51.09
CA SER A 10 31.54 -20.07 -50.25
C SER A 10 30.16 -20.24 -49.60
N PHE A 11 29.23 -20.94 -50.27
CA PHE A 11 27.91 -21.22 -49.70
C PHE A 11 27.98 -22.27 -48.57
N ARG A 12 28.84 -23.29 -48.69
CA ARG A 12 28.99 -24.33 -47.65
C ARG A 12 29.67 -23.81 -46.38
N ALA A 13 30.62 -22.87 -46.51
CA ALA A 13 31.28 -22.25 -45.36
C ALA A 13 30.34 -21.35 -44.54
N ALA A 14 29.43 -20.63 -45.19
CA ALA A 14 28.46 -19.77 -44.51
C ALA A 14 27.45 -20.57 -43.66
N TRP A 15 27.03 -21.75 -44.12
CA TRP A 15 26.13 -22.61 -43.36
C TRP A 15 26.80 -23.27 -42.15
N ALA A 16 28.08 -23.61 -42.24
CA ALA A 16 28.83 -24.17 -41.11
C ALA A 16 29.03 -23.16 -39.96
N ALA A 17 29.22 -21.88 -40.28
CA ALA A 17 29.33 -20.81 -39.27
C ALA A 17 27.99 -20.52 -38.57
N LEU A 18 26.86 -20.60 -39.28
CA LEU A 18 25.53 -20.37 -38.72
C LEU A 18 25.10 -21.47 -37.74
N PHE A 19 25.47 -22.73 -37.99
CA PHE A 19 25.20 -23.84 -37.07
C PHE A 19 25.99 -23.76 -35.77
N PHE A 20 27.22 -23.21 -35.80
CA PHE A 20 28.03 -23.03 -34.59
C PHE A 20 27.47 -21.94 -33.66
N TRP A 21 26.84 -20.89 -34.20
CA TRP A 21 26.19 -19.85 -33.39
C TRP A 21 24.88 -20.30 -32.75
N LEU A 22 24.15 -21.24 -33.36
CA LEU A 22 22.89 -21.76 -32.80
C LEU A 22 23.11 -22.81 -31.70
N ALA A 23 24.26 -23.49 -31.68
CA ALA A 23 24.59 -24.48 -30.65
C ALA A 23 25.14 -23.86 -29.35
N ALA A 24 25.51 -22.58 -29.35
CA ALA A 24 26.11 -21.90 -28.18
C ALA A 24 25.10 -21.33 -27.16
N CYS A 25 23.79 -21.48 -27.40
CA CYS A 25 22.74 -21.00 -26.49
C CYS A 25 21.91 -22.12 -25.84
N SER A 26 22.39 -23.36 -25.79
CA SER A 26 21.85 -24.32 -24.83
C SER A 26 22.40 -23.99 -23.45
N GLN A 27 21.81 -22.98 -22.78
CA GLN A 27 22.07 -22.79 -21.36
C GLN A 27 21.67 -24.08 -20.64
N PRO A 28 22.57 -24.73 -19.89
CA PRO A 28 22.18 -25.86 -19.06
C PRO A 28 21.07 -25.36 -18.16
N ASN A 29 19.97 -26.11 -18.16
CA ASN A 29 18.78 -25.86 -17.35
C ASN A 29 19.27 -25.58 -15.92
N LYS A 30 19.31 -24.29 -15.53
CA LYS A 30 19.87 -23.89 -14.24
C LYS A 30 19.05 -24.65 -13.20
N PRO A 31 19.66 -25.46 -12.33
CA PRO A 31 18.90 -26.09 -11.26
C PRO A 31 18.17 -24.97 -10.53
N ALA A 32 16.84 -25.09 -10.42
CA ALA A 32 16.03 -24.16 -9.66
C ALA A 32 16.60 -24.17 -8.24
N TYR A 33 17.32 -23.11 -7.89
CA TYR A 33 17.96 -23.06 -6.59
C TYR A 33 16.87 -23.06 -5.51
N PRO A 34 16.97 -23.91 -4.47
CA PRO A 34 15.95 -24.03 -3.42
C PRO A 34 15.79 -22.76 -2.56
N TRP A 35 16.62 -21.73 -2.76
CA TRP A 35 16.52 -20.43 -2.08
C TRP A 35 15.62 -19.42 -2.79
N LYS A 36 14.99 -19.76 -3.93
CA LYS A 36 13.79 -19.03 -4.37
C LYS A 36 12.65 -19.36 -3.40
N LEU A 37 12.68 -18.76 -2.21
CA LEU A 37 11.44 -18.52 -1.49
C LEU A 37 10.53 -17.80 -2.48
N SER A 38 9.29 -18.25 -2.63
CA SER A 38 8.25 -17.39 -3.16
C SER A 38 8.26 -16.13 -2.32
N ILE A 39 8.84 -15.05 -2.85
CA ILE A 39 8.75 -13.71 -2.27
C ILE A 39 7.36 -13.21 -2.65
N ALA A 40 6.31 -13.93 -2.21
CA ALA A 40 5.04 -13.29 -2.06
C ALA A 40 5.28 -12.26 -0.95
N PRO A 41 5.14 -10.96 -1.20
CA PRO A 41 5.18 -9.99 -0.11
C PRO A 41 4.16 -10.45 0.94
N PRO A 42 4.49 -10.36 2.24
CA PRO A 42 3.50 -10.61 3.27
C PRO A 42 2.28 -9.70 2.98
N PRO A 43 1.06 -10.15 3.33
CA PRO A 43 -0.13 -9.34 3.13
C PRO A 43 0.10 -7.98 3.78
N ASP A 44 -0.05 -6.90 3.00
CA ASP A 44 0.06 -5.55 3.51
C ASP A 44 -1.16 -5.28 4.40
N PRO A 45 -1.00 -5.14 5.72
CA PRO A 45 -2.13 -4.93 6.61
C PRO A 45 -2.77 -3.54 6.44
N HIS A 46 -2.16 -2.66 5.64
CA HIS A 46 -2.64 -1.32 5.33
C HIS A 46 -3.53 -1.27 4.09
N ASP A 47 -3.50 -2.29 3.23
CA ASP A 47 -4.34 -2.35 2.05
C ASP A 47 -5.67 -3.03 2.37
N ALA A 48 -6.66 -2.24 2.80
CA ALA A 48 -8.01 -2.76 3.04
C ALA A 48 -8.79 -3.08 1.74
N PHE A 49 -8.19 -2.91 0.56
CA PHE A 49 -8.80 -3.23 -0.73
C PHE A 49 -8.22 -4.46 -1.42
N SER A 50 -7.21 -5.12 -0.85
CA SER A 50 -6.71 -6.38 -1.42
C SER A 50 -7.84 -7.43 -1.45
N GLU A 51 -8.08 -8.01 -2.63
CA GLU A 51 -9.12 -9.01 -2.87
C GLU A 51 -9.09 -10.12 -1.81
N GLY A 52 -10.14 -10.21 -0.98
CA GLY A 52 -10.38 -11.35 -0.09
C GLY A 52 -10.49 -11.04 1.40
N VAL A 53 -10.02 -9.89 1.88
CA VAL A 53 -10.20 -9.50 3.29
C VAL A 53 -11.39 -8.56 3.42
N ARG A 54 -12.52 -9.07 3.93
CA ARG A 54 -13.62 -8.20 4.35
C ARG A 54 -13.09 -7.27 5.44
N ALA A 55 -13.01 -5.97 5.14
CA ALA A 55 -12.53 -4.89 6.01
C ALA A 55 -13.18 -4.82 7.42
N VAL A 56 -14.22 -5.61 7.66
CA VAL A 56 -14.96 -5.70 8.94
C VAL A 56 -14.11 -6.31 10.06
N HIS A 57 -13.06 -7.08 9.76
CA HIS A 57 -12.12 -7.59 10.78
C HIS A 57 -10.93 -6.64 11.08
N LEU A 58 -10.87 -5.46 10.46
CA LEU A 58 -9.69 -4.57 10.55
C LEU A 58 -9.71 -3.62 11.75
N ILE A 59 -10.83 -3.48 12.45
CA ILE A 59 -10.95 -2.60 13.63
C ILE A 59 -11.11 -3.47 14.87
N PRO A 60 -10.06 -3.62 15.70
CA PRO A 60 -10.15 -4.37 16.94
C PRO A 60 -11.16 -3.77 17.92
N GLU A 61 -11.75 -4.61 18.77
CA GLU A 61 -12.73 -4.15 19.77
C GLU A 61 -12.18 -3.13 20.77
N TRP A 62 -10.86 -3.19 21.04
CA TRP A 62 -10.18 -2.27 21.94
C TRP A 62 -9.92 -0.89 21.30
N ALA A 63 -10.09 -0.74 19.98
CA ALA A 63 -9.96 0.55 19.32
C ALA A 63 -11.11 1.48 19.74
N SER A 64 -10.76 2.70 20.12
CA SER A 64 -11.73 3.70 20.55
C SER A 64 -12.56 4.19 19.36
N ARG A 65 -13.89 4.18 19.51
CA ARG A 65 -14.80 4.88 18.60
C ARG A 65 -15.07 6.32 19.02
N GLU A 66 -14.29 6.80 19.98
CA GLU A 66 -14.32 8.18 20.47
C GLU A 66 -12.94 8.79 20.32
N GLY A 67 -12.88 9.89 19.60
CA GLY A 67 -11.62 10.57 19.35
C GLY A 67 -11.70 11.51 18.17
N GLU A 68 -10.55 12.13 17.92
CA GLU A 68 -10.37 13.07 16.84
C GLU A 68 -9.06 12.77 16.12
N ALA A 69 -9.02 13.13 14.85
CA ALA A 69 -7.80 13.07 14.06
C ALA A 69 -7.66 14.32 13.19
N GLU A 70 -6.43 14.78 12.96
CA GLU A 70 -6.13 15.81 11.98
C GLU A 70 -5.51 15.15 10.74
N LEU A 71 -6.27 15.12 9.65
CA LEU A 71 -5.84 14.62 8.35
C LEU A 71 -5.27 15.78 7.53
N VAL A 72 -4.13 15.56 6.90
CA VAL A 72 -3.46 16.54 6.04
C VAL A 72 -3.46 16.04 4.61
N PHE A 73 -3.93 16.88 3.71
CA PHE A 73 -3.89 16.67 2.27
C PHE A 73 -2.84 17.60 1.68
N LEU A 74 -1.88 17.06 0.94
CA LEU A 74 -0.91 17.82 0.15
C LEU A 74 -1.17 17.55 -1.33
N ASP A 75 -1.52 18.58 -2.10
CA ASP A 75 -1.45 18.52 -3.56
C ASP A 75 0.01 18.69 -3.96
N THR A 76 0.64 17.63 -4.47
CA THR A 76 2.08 17.62 -4.79
C THR A 76 2.41 18.42 -6.04
N ARG A 77 1.41 18.71 -6.88
CA ARG A 77 1.58 19.51 -8.10
C ARG A 77 1.64 21.00 -7.79
N GLU A 78 0.87 21.42 -6.79
CA GLU A 78 0.76 22.83 -6.36
C GLU A 78 1.52 23.13 -5.07
N ALA A 79 2.09 22.12 -4.43
CA ALA A 79 2.70 22.21 -3.10
C ALA A 79 1.78 22.86 -2.05
N LYS A 80 0.47 22.64 -2.15
CA LYS A 80 -0.54 23.24 -1.28
C LYS A 80 -1.08 22.22 -0.29
N THR A 81 -1.24 22.64 0.97
CA THR A 81 -1.74 21.79 2.05
C THR A 81 -3.10 22.23 2.57
N TRP A 82 -3.92 21.26 2.98
CA TRP A 82 -5.17 21.45 3.70
C TRP A 82 -5.19 20.54 4.92
N ARG A 83 -5.78 21.02 6.00
CA ARG A 83 -5.98 20.24 7.22
C ARG A 83 -7.47 20.07 7.47
N VAL A 84 -7.88 18.83 7.68
CA VAL A 84 -9.25 18.45 7.95
C VAL A 84 -9.28 17.78 9.31
N ARG A 85 -10.07 18.33 10.23
CA ARG A 85 -10.30 17.71 11.54
C ARG A 85 -11.46 16.75 11.41
N LEU A 86 -11.22 15.51 11.79
CA LEU A 86 -12.20 14.44 11.80
C LEU A 86 -12.55 14.10 13.24
N ARG A 87 -13.80 13.71 13.48
CA ARG A 87 -14.30 13.26 14.77
C ARG A 87 -15.08 11.98 14.58
N ALA A 88 -14.80 11.00 15.43
CA ALA A 88 -15.46 9.71 15.35
C ALA A 88 -16.97 9.90 15.66
N GLY A 89 -17.82 9.31 14.82
CA GLY A 89 -19.28 9.41 14.93
C GLY A 89 -19.91 10.68 14.34
N GLU A 90 -19.14 11.65 13.84
CA GLU A 90 -19.68 12.85 13.15
C GLU A 90 -19.86 12.64 11.63
N GLY A 91 -19.47 11.47 11.11
CA GLY A 91 -19.57 11.11 9.69
C GLY A 91 -18.48 11.74 8.81
N ALA A 92 -18.69 11.68 7.49
CA ALA A 92 -17.73 12.18 6.51
C ALA A 92 -17.64 13.71 6.47
N VAL A 93 -16.42 14.24 6.54
CA VAL A 93 -16.08 15.65 6.42
C VAL A 93 -15.52 15.94 5.03
N GLN A 94 -15.99 17.01 4.40
CA GLN A 94 -15.53 17.43 3.07
C GLN A 94 -14.09 17.99 3.15
N GLY A 95 -13.24 17.46 2.28
CA GLY A 95 -11.87 17.89 2.05
C GLY A 95 -11.72 18.70 0.75
N PRO A 96 -10.48 18.96 0.31
CA PRO A 96 -10.24 19.69 -0.93
C PRO A 96 -10.62 18.86 -2.16
N ARG A 97 -11.02 19.52 -3.25
CA ARG A 97 -11.06 18.95 -4.63
C ARG A 97 -11.74 17.56 -4.74
N GLY A 98 -12.94 17.45 -4.16
CA GLY A 98 -13.77 16.24 -4.28
C GLY A 98 -13.44 15.14 -3.26
N PHE A 99 -12.44 15.34 -2.40
CA PHE A 99 -12.19 14.43 -1.29
C PHE A 99 -13.23 14.62 -0.18
N SER A 100 -13.61 13.52 0.46
CA SER A 100 -14.22 13.49 1.78
C SER A 100 -13.59 12.40 2.62
N ALA A 101 -13.50 12.61 3.93
CA ALA A 101 -12.90 11.64 4.84
C ALA A 101 -13.76 11.47 6.10
N GLU A 102 -13.83 10.24 6.60
CA GLU A 102 -14.50 9.88 7.85
C GLU A 102 -13.50 9.23 8.81
N LEU A 103 -13.59 9.59 10.09
CA LEU A 103 -12.88 8.90 11.16
C LEU A 103 -13.75 7.80 11.73
N VAL A 104 -13.30 6.55 11.61
CA VAL A 104 -14.06 5.39 12.06
C VAL A 104 -13.64 4.94 13.46
N ALA A 105 -12.32 4.93 13.73
CA ALA A 105 -11.77 4.53 15.02
C ALA A 105 -10.39 5.14 15.27
N CYS A 106 -9.97 5.15 16.54
CA CYS A 106 -8.66 5.57 17.00
C CYS A 106 -8.03 4.49 17.88
N ALA A 107 -6.71 4.39 17.84
CA ALA A 107 -5.92 3.49 18.67
C ALA A 107 -4.71 4.22 19.24
N GLU A 108 -4.41 4.06 20.53
CA GLU A 108 -3.27 4.75 21.18
C GLU A 108 -1.95 4.04 20.91
N ARG A 109 -2.02 2.70 20.85
CA ARG A 109 -0.89 1.78 20.80
C ARG A 109 -1.16 0.71 19.75
N LEU A 110 -1.32 1.10 18.49
CA LEU A 110 -1.61 0.14 17.43
C LEU A 110 -0.32 -0.59 17.02
N ALA A 111 -0.35 -1.91 17.00
CA ALA A 111 0.74 -2.74 16.50
C ALA A 111 0.21 -3.87 15.60
N TRP A 112 1.06 -4.35 14.70
CA TRP A 112 0.80 -5.52 13.86
C TRP A 112 1.67 -6.68 14.35
N ASP A 113 1.07 -7.83 14.64
CA ASP A 113 1.81 -9.02 15.10
C ASP A 113 2.18 -10.00 13.98
N GLY A 114 1.78 -9.70 12.74
CA GLY A 114 1.94 -10.57 11.58
C GLY A 114 0.61 -11.12 11.05
N GLU A 115 -0.43 -11.14 11.87
CA GLU A 115 -1.74 -11.72 11.55
C GLU A 115 -2.90 -10.77 11.86
N ALA A 116 -2.80 -9.99 12.93
CA ALA A 116 -3.87 -9.12 13.39
C ALA A 116 -3.35 -7.79 13.98
N TRP A 117 -4.26 -6.83 14.03
CA TRP A 117 -4.06 -5.59 14.77
C TRP A 117 -4.22 -5.84 16.27
N VAL A 118 -3.15 -5.61 17.01
CA VAL A 118 -3.09 -5.82 18.47
C VAL A 118 -2.80 -4.52 19.20
N GLN A 119 -3.15 -4.48 20.49
CA GLN A 119 -2.75 -3.38 21.35
C GLN A 119 -1.29 -3.58 21.76
N GLY A 120 -0.40 -2.79 21.17
CA GLY A 120 1.02 -2.80 21.46
C GLY A 120 1.37 -2.24 22.83
N GLU A 121 2.62 -2.42 23.21
CA GLU A 121 3.19 -1.87 24.44
C GLU A 121 3.59 -0.41 24.27
N GLU A 122 4.13 -0.05 23.10
CA GLU A 122 4.60 1.29 22.77
C GLU A 122 3.48 2.22 22.30
N GLU A 123 3.60 3.51 22.64
CA GLU A 123 2.74 4.57 22.12
C GLU A 123 2.88 4.66 20.60
N ASN A 124 1.82 4.32 19.88
CA ASN A 124 1.76 4.37 18.43
C ASN A 124 0.35 4.79 17.98
N PRO A 125 0.03 6.09 18.12
CA PRO A 125 -1.30 6.59 17.90
C PRO A 125 -1.66 6.50 16.42
N ALA A 126 -2.82 5.91 16.15
CA ALA A 126 -3.31 5.64 14.82
C ALA A 126 -4.81 5.96 14.70
N ALA A 127 -5.23 6.32 13.49
CA ALA A 127 -6.61 6.54 13.13
C ALA A 127 -7.01 5.61 11.98
N PHE A 128 -8.13 4.91 12.15
CA PHE A 128 -8.77 4.19 11.06
C PHE A 128 -9.66 5.16 10.32
N VAL A 129 -9.30 5.47 9.07
CA VAL A 129 -10.01 6.46 8.26
C VAL A 129 -10.53 5.82 6.99
N GLU A 130 -11.63 6.36 6.50
CA GLU A 130 -12.16 6.11 5.17
C GLU A 130 -12.05 7.41 4.37
N ILE A 131 -11.47 7.34 3.18
CA ILE A 131 -11.30 8.47 2.28
C ILE A 131 -11.95 8.12 0.95
N VAL A 132 -12.83 9.01 0.52
CA VAL A 132 -13.58 8.93 -0.72
C VAL A 132 -13.17 10.12 -1.59
N ARG A 133 -13.08 9.92 -2.89
CA ARG A 133 -12.86 10.97 -3.88
C ARG A 133 -13.92 10.89 -4.96
N ASP A 134 -14.65 11.97 -5.16
CA ASP A 134 -15.68 12.07 -6.20
C ASP A 134 -16.76 10.95 -6.12
N GLY A 135 -16.99 10.43 -4.90
CA GLY A 135 -17.94 9.35 -4.63
C GLY A 135 -17.32 7.94 -4.57
N ASP A 136 -16.08 7.77 -5.03
CA ASP A 136 -15.40 6.49 -5.05
C ASP A 136 -14.45 6.33 -3.84
N PRO A 137 -14.49 5.21 -3.10
CA PRO A 137 -13.57 4.96 -2.01
C PRO A 137 -12.15 4.79 -2.56
N VAL A 138 -11.21 5.61 -2.08
CA VAL A 138 -9.79 5.60 -2.50
C VAL A 138 -8.85 5.13 -1.40
N TYR A 139 -9.31 5.14 -0.14
CA TYR A 139 -8.55 4.61 0.98
C TYR A 139 -9.48 4.18 2.10
N ARG A 140 -9.14 3.08 2.77
CA ARG A 140 -9.77 2.67 4.01
C ARG A 140 -8.71 1.93 4.82
N GLY A 141 -8.42 2.36 6.03
CA GLY A 141 -7.35 1.70 6.79
C GLY A 141 -6.75 2.55 7.90
N TRP A 142 -5.80 1.94 8.61
CA TRP A 142 -5.05 2.58 9.69
C TRP A 142 -3.95 3.49 9.15
N MET A 143 -3.94 4.74 9.63
CA MET A 143 -2.87 5.71 9.43
C MET A 143 -2.24 6.07 10.76
N PHE A 144 -0.91 6.10 10.84
CA PHE A 144 -0.18 6.42 12.07
C PHE A 144 0.21 7.89 12.12
N ALA A 145 0.11 8.50 13.31
CA ALA A 145 0.57 9.87 13.53
C ALA A 145 2.10 9.97 13.71
N ARG A 146 2.77 8.91 14.20
CA ARG A 146 4.23 8.93 14.41
C ARG A 146 5.03 8.78 13.11
N PHE A 147 4.50 8.03 12.15
CA PHE A 147 5.17 7.76 10.87
C PHE A 147 4.30 8.17 9.66
N PRO A 148 3.86 9.43 9.60
CA PRO A 148 2.84 9.87 8.66
C PRO A 148 3.22 9.69 7.18
N GLN A 149 4.53 9.69 6.87
CA GLN A 149 5.01 9.60 5.49
C GLN A 149 5.06 8.16 4.96
N LEU A 150 5.03 7.17 5.86
CA LEU A 150 5.12 5.76 5.49
C LEU A 150 3.74 5.12 5.30
N PHE A 151 2.69 5.77 5.80
CA PHE A 151 1.37 5.17 5.91
C PHE A 151 0.28 6.17 5.47
N GLY A 152 -0.13 6.02 4.21
CA GLY A 152 -1.22 6.75 3.58
C GLY A 152 -1.44 6.28 2.14
N PRO A 153 -2.57 6.62 1.51
CA PRO A 153 -2.87 6.15 0.17
C PRO A 153 -1.94 6.77 -0.87
N GLU A 154 -1.51 5.94 -1.82
CA GLU A 154 -0.81 6.39 -3.01
C GLU A 154 -1.83 6.89 -4.04
N ILE A 155 -2.11 8.20 -4.02
CA ILE A 155 -3.02 8.83 -4.98
C ILE A 155 -2.23 9.78 -5.86
N GLU A 156 -2.40 9.67 -7.18
CA GLU A 156 -1.68 10.52 -8.12
C GLU A 156 -1.91 12.01 -7.82
N GLY A 157 -0.80 12.75 -7.65
CA GLY A 157 -0.82 14.18 -7.35
C GLY A 157 -1.13 14.52 -5.89
N TRP A 158 -1.28 13.53 -4.99
CA TRP A 158 -1.63 13.76 -3.60
C TRP A 158 -0.77 12.96 -2.63
N LYS A 159 -0.46 13.58 -1.48
CA LYS A 159 -0.01 12.87 -0.29
C LYS A 159 -0.99 13.15 0.83
N ILE A 160 -1.45 12.12 1.53
CA ILE A 160 -2.41 12.24 2.61
C ILE A 160 -1.88 11.51 3.84
N TRP A 161 -1.89 12.17 4.99
CA TRP A 161 -1.39 11.57 6.24
C TRP A 161 -2.10 12.15 7.47
N ILE A 162 -1.97 11.45 8.60
CA ILE A 162 -2.46 11.93 9.90
C ILE A 162 -1.36 12.76 10.58
N ALA A 163 -1.67 14.01 10.92
CA ALA A 163 -0.77 14.86 11.70
C ALA A 163 -0.93 14.65 13.22
N ARG A 164 -2.12 14.26 13.66
CA ARG A 164 -2.45 14.09 15.08
C ARG A 164 -3.62 13.13 15.25
N VAL A 165 -3.57 12.31 16.30
CA VAL A 165 -4.72 11.57 16.84
C VAL A 165 -4.88 11.99 18.29
N THR A 166 -6.11 12.17 18.73
CA THR A 166 -6.45 12.44 20.12
C THR A 166 -7.60 11.55 20.51
N ILE A 167 -7.36 10.66 21.47
CA ILE A 167 -8.38 9.74 21.98
C ILE A 167 -9.03 10.43 23.17
N ARG A 168 -10.36 10.53 23.15
CA ARG A 168 -11.08 10.97 24.34
C ARG A 168 -11.30 9.76 25.22
N PRO A 169 -10.94 9.81 26.51
CA PRO A 169 -11.35 8.77 27.43
C PRO A 169 -12.88 8.72 27.44
N PRO A 170 -13.49 7.53 27.52
CA PRO A 170 -14.92 7.43 27.72
C PRO A 170 -15.28 8.27 28.96
N GLU A 171 -16.25 9.17 28.80
CA GLU A 171 -16.70 10.05 29.88
C GLU A 171 -17.11 9.14 31.05
N ARG A 172 -16.31 9.17 32.12
CA ARG A 172 -16.55 8.33 33.29
C ARG A 172 -17.91 8.76 33.81
N GLN A 173 -18.96 7.97 33.58
CA GLN A 173 -20.27 8.21 34.18
C GLN A 173 -20.02 8.29 35.68
N ALA A 174 -20.10 9.51 36.22
CA ALA A 174 -20.10 9.73 37.65
C ALA A 174 -21.37 9.07 38.17
N HIS A 175 -21.25 7.81 38.59
CA HIS A 175 -22.30 7.16 39.35
C HIS A 175 -22.51 7.99 40.62
N PRO A 176 -23.72 8.54 40.85
CA PRO A 176 -24.06 9.21 42.10
C PRO A 176 -24.05 8.23 43.28
#